data_AF-A0A846NNA7-F1
#
_entry.id   AF-A0A846NNA7-F1
#
_cell.length_a   1.000
_cell.length_b   1.000
_cell.length_c   1.000
_cell.angle_alpha   90.00
_cell.angle_beta   90.00
_cell.angle_gamma   90.00
#
_symmetry.space_group_name_H-M   'P 1'
#
loop_
_entity.id
_entity.type
_entity.pdbx_description
1 polymer ?
#
loop_
_entity_poly.entity_id
_entity_poly.type
_entity_poly.pdbx_seq_one_letter_code
_entity_poly.pdbx_strand_id
1 'polypeptide(L)'
;YLKLYVMSLLFAQLFLGGWNPVIWPLTLHPTFPGFLVVVKGVIIMSLSVFMRTVYPRYRIDQALRIGWHVFFTLSVISLALSIGLVGMAVVK
;
A
#
# COMPACT_ATOMS: atom_id res chain seq x y z
N TYR A 1 -11.59 4.66 -14.08
CA TYR A 1 -11.85 3.62 -13.06
C TYR A 1 -10.83 2.49 -13.12
N LEU A 2 -10.48 1.95 -14.30
CA LEU A 2 -9.44 0.91 -14.45
C LEU A 2 -8.14 1.23 -13.70
N LYS A 3 -7.61 2.45 -13.84
CA LYS A 3 -6.41 2.92 -13.12
C LYS A 3 -6.55 2.79 -11.60
N LEU A 4 -7.71 3.08 -11.03
CA LEU A 4 -7.93 2.99 -9.58
C LEU A 4 -8.01 1.53 -9.12
N TYR A 5 -8.62 0.64 -9.90
CA TYR A 5 -8.59 -0.80 -9.65
C TYR A 5 -7.17 -1.37 -9.70
N VAL A 6 -6.41 -1.03 -10.74
CA VAL A 6 -5.03 -1.53 -10.90
C VAL A 6 -4.13 -1.03 -9.76
N MET A 7 -4.21 0.24 -9.39
CA MET A 7 -3.36 0.81 -8.33
C MET A 7 -3.72 0.26 -6.94
N SER A 8 -5.00 0.02 -6.66
CA SER A 8 -5.43 -0.58 -5.39
C SER A 8 -5.00 -2.05 -5.27
N LEU A 9 -5.08 -2.82 -6.36
CA LEU A 9 -4.56 -4.19 -6.40
C LEU A 9 -3.03 -4.25 -6.27
N LEU A 10 -2.29 -3.33 -6.91
CA LEU A 10 -0.84 -3.23 -6.76
C LEU A 10 -0.45 -2.90 -5.31
N PHE A 11 -1.17 -1.98 -4.66
CA PHE A 11 -0.92 -1.67 -3.25
C PHE A 11 -1.19 -2.87 -2.34
N ALA A 12 -2.29 -3.59 -2.56
CA ALA A 12 -2.61 -4.82 -1.82
C ALA A 12 -1.51 -5.89 -2.00
N GLN A 13 -0.93 -5.98 -3.20
CA GLN A 13 0.12 -6.94 -3.50
C GLN A 13 1.44 -6.60 -2.78
N LEU A 14 1.89 -5.34 -2.90
CA LEU A 14 3.20 -4.93 -2.42
C LEU A 14 3.27 -4.77 -0.89
N PHE A 15 2.20 -4.28 -0.27
CA PHE A 15 2.23 -3.90 1.15
C PHE A 15 1.41 -4.79 2.08
N LEU A 16 0.33 -5.44 1.59
CA LEU A 16 -0.58 -6.24 2.44
C LEU A 16 -0.32 -7.76 2.34
N GLY A 17 0.90 -8.15 1.95
CA GLY A 17 1.31 -9.56 1.88
C GLY A 17 0.67 -10.35 0.74
N GLY A 18 0.05 -9.67 -0.22
CA GLY A 18 -0.37 -10.27 -1.48
C GLY A 18 -1.22 -11.52 -1.35
N TRP A 19 -0.78 -12.57 -2.05
CA TRP A 19 -1.39 -13.90 -2.09
C TRP A 19 -1.15 -14.76 -0.84
N ASN A 20 -0.45 -14.26 0.18
CA ASN A 20 -0.26 -15.02 1.41
C ASN A 20 -1.54 -14.97 2.27
N PRO A 21 -2.18 -16.12 2.57
CA PRO A 21 -3.28 -16.17 3.54
C PRO A 21 -2.74 -15.86 4.94
N VAL A 22 -3.19 -14.76 5.51
CA VAL A 22 -2.82 -14.29 6.86
C VAL A 22 -3.35 -15.23 7.96
N ILE A 23 -4.28 -16.14 7.63
CA ILE A 23 -5.00 -16.99 8.59
C ILE A 23 -4.84 -18.47 8.21
N TRP A 24 -4.09 -19.23 9.01
CA TRP A 24 -4.15 -20.70 9.05
C TRP A 24 -5.50 -21.10 9.67
N PRO A 25 -6.32 -22.03 9.09
CA PRO A 25 -6.01 -23.08 8.12
C PRO A 25 -6.66 -22.86 6.74
N LEU A 26 -6.80 -21.61 6.30
CA LEU A 26 -7.48 -21.25 5.04
C LEU A 26 -6.60 -21.51 3.79
N THR A 27 -5.69 -22.47 3.87
CA THR A 27 -4.74 -22.87 2.82
C THR A 27 -5.27 -23.99 1.92
N LEU A 28 -6.44 -24.56 2.23
CA LEU A 28 -6.93 -25.80 1.62
C LEU A 28 -7.55 -25.64 0.22
N HIS A 29 -7.83 -24.42 -0.25
CA HIS A 29 -8.45 -24.21 -1.56
C HIS A 29 -7.64 -23.27 -2.46
N PRO A 30 -7.26 -23.66 -3.69
CA PRO A 30 -6.41 -22.87 -4.59
C PRO A 30 -6.96 -21.47 -4.91
N THR A 31 -8.28 -21.29 -4.84
CA THR A 31 -8.96 -20.04 -5.22
C THR A 31 -9.06 -19.03 -4.07
N PHE A 32 -8.89 -19.47 -2.82
CA PHE A 32 -9.06 -18.63 -1.63
C PHE A 32 -8.02 -17.50 -1.53
N PRO A 33 -6.73 -17.75 -1.81
CA PRO A 33 -5.71 -16.70 -1.82
C PRO A 33 -6.02 -15.56 -2.79
N GLY A 34 -6.51 -15.88 -3.99
CA GLY A 34 -6.87 -14.88 -5.00
C GLY A 34 -8.08 -14.03 -4.57
N PHE A 35 -9.09 -14.65 -3.97
CA PHE A 35 -10.25 -13.93 -3.44
C PHE A 35 -9.86 -12.95 -2.32
N LEU A 36 -8.96 -13.35 -1.42
CA LEU A 36 -8.47 -12.48 -0.34
C LEU A 36 -7.75 -11.24 -0.85
N VAL A 37 -6.97 -11.35 -1.94
CA VAL A 37 -6.32 -10.19 -2.58
C VAL A 37 -7.36 -9.21 -3.11
N VAL A 38 -8.42 -9.73 -3.75
CA VAL A 38 -9.51 -8.89 -4.27
C VAL A 38 -10.23 -8.19 -3.12
N VAL A 39 -10.52 -8.88 -2.02
CA VAL A 39 -11.14 -8.26 -0.83
C VAL A 39 -10.26 -7.15 -0.26
N LYS A 40 -8.96 -7.39 -0.08
CA LYS A 40 -7.99 -6.37 0.35
C LYS A 40 -8.01 -5.16 -0.59
N GLY A 41 -7.98 -5.40 -1.91
CA GLY A 41 -8.05 -4.37 -2.94
C GLY A 41 -9.35 -3.55 -2.87
N VAL A 42 -10.50 -4.19 -2.67
CA VAL A 42 -11.80 -3.52 -2.51
C VAL A 42 -11.81 -2.63 -1.27
N ILE A 43 -11.23 -3.08 -0.14
CA ILE A 43 -11.13 -2.25 1.07
C ILE A 43 -10.31 -0.98 0.80
N ILE A 44 -9.14 -1.11 0.15
CA ILE A 44 -8.29 0.03 -0.22
C ILE A 44 -9.00 0.97 -1.19
N MET A 45 -9.73 0.40 -2.15
CA MET A 45 -10.53 1.17 -3.10
C MET A 45 -11.64 1.96 -2.39
N SER A 46 -12.41 1.32 -1.51
CA SER A 46 -13.47 1.99 -0.75
C SER A 46 -12.91 3.11 0.10
N LEU A 47 -11.77 2.89 0.76
CA LEU A 47 -11.08 3.95 1.51
C LEU A 47 -10.66 5.09 0.59
N SER A 48 -10.09 4.80 -0.59
CA SER A 48 -9.63 5.81 -1.55
C SER A 48 -10.78 6.69 -2.09
N VAL A 49 -11.94 6.08 -2.33
CA VAL A 49 -13.15 6.81 -2.75
C VAL A 49 -13.72 7.63 -1.59
N PHE A 50 -13.73 7.09 -0.37
CA PHE A 50 -14.17 7.82 0.82
C PHE A 50 -13.28 9.03 1.12
N MET A 51 -11.95 8.92 0.94
CA MET A 51 -11.03 10.06 1.12
C MET A 51 -11.33 11.21 0.14
N ARG A 52 -11.85 10.92 -1.06
CA ARG A 52 -12.27 11.95 -2.02
C ARG A 52 -13.44 12.80 -1.52
N THR A 53 -14.31 12.25 -0.65
CA THR A 53 -15.43 13.00 -0.08
C THR A 53 -15.05 13.79 1.16
N VAL A 54 -14.02 13.35 1.90
CA VAL A 54 -13.57 14.00 3.14
C VAL A 54 -12.74 15.25 2.87
N TYR A 55 -11.84 15.22 1.88
CA TYR A 55 -10.89 16.30 1.66
C TYR A 55 -11.33 17.30 0.58
N PRO A 56 -11.10 18.61 0.80
CA PRO A 56 -11.31 19.62 -0.22
C PRO A 56 -10.25 19.57 -1.33
N ARG A 57 -10.50 20.26 -2.43
CA ARG A 57 -9.60 20.27 -3.60
C ARG A 57 -8.30 21.03 -3.29
N TYR A 58 -7.16 20.37 -3.51
CA TYR A 58 -5.83 20.98 -3.40
C TYR A 58 -5.42 21.69 -4.69
N ARG A 59 -4.66 22.79 -4.58
CA ARG A 59 -4.02 23.44 -5.74
C ARG A 59 -2.79 22.67 -6.20
N ILE A 60 -2.46 22.76 -7.50
CA ILE A 60 -1.32 22.05 -8.10
C ILE A 60 0.00 22.43 -7.41
N ASP A 61 0.19 23.70 -7.08
CA ASP A 61 1.39 24.19 -6.39
C ASP A 61 1.56 23.56 -5.00
N GLN A 62 0.45 23.36 -4.29
CA GLN A 62 0.43 22.74 -2.97
C GLN A 62 0.72 21.24 -3.08
N ALA A 63 0.11 20.57 -4.06
CA ALA A 63 0.36 19.16 -4.33
C ALA A 63 1.84 18.91 -4.68
N LEU A 64 2.45 19.76 -5.51
CA LEU A 64 3.86 19.67 -5.87
C LEU A 64 4.75 19.88 -4.64
N ARG A 65 4.45 20.88 -3.80
CA ARG A 65 5.21 21.15 -2.58
C ARG A 65 5.18 19.96 -1.62
N ILE A 66 4.01 19.37 -1.38
CA ILE A 66 3.86 18.21 -0.50
C ILE A 66 4.59 16.99 -1.09
N GLY A 67 4.49 16.78 -2.40
CA GLY A 67 5.24 15.75 -3.14
C GLY A 67 6.74 15.80 -2.89
N TRP A 68 7.34 16.96 -3.15
CA TRP A 68 8.79 17.12 -3.08
C TRP A 68 9.36 17.26 -1.68
N HIS A 69 8.63 17.88 -0.75
CA HIS A 69 9.18 18.17 0.58
C HIS A 69 8.81 17.10 1.60
N VAL A 70 7.58 16.57 1.54
CA VAL A 70 7.07 15.65 2.56
C VAL A 70 7.25 14.21 2.10
N PHE A 71 6.64 13.84 0.98
CA PHE A 71 6.63 12.44 0.55
C PHE A 71 8.02 11.94 0.13
N PHE A 72 8.78 12.76 -0.59
CA PHE A 72 10.14 12.39 -0.98
C PHE A 72 11.05 12.18 0.23
N THR A 73 11.04 13.12 1.18
CA THR A 73 11.84 13.03 2.40
C THR A 73 11.46 11.80 3.23
N LEU A 74 10.16 11.54 3.41
CA LEU A 74 9.69 10.34 4.11
C LEU A 74 10.14 9.04 3.41
N SER A 75 10.11 9.00 2.08
CA SER A 75 10.57 7.83 1.31
C SER A 75 12.06 7.55 1.53
N VAL A 76 12.90 8.59 1.53
CA VAL A 76 14.34 8.45 1.76
C VAL A 76 14.63 7.97 3.19
N ILE A 77 13.92 8.53 4.18
CA ILE A 77 14.03 8.09 5.58
C ILE A 77 13.63 6.63 5.73
N SER A 78 12.51 6.20 5.14
CA SER A 78 12.06 4.81 5.21
C SER A 78 13.08 3.83 4.60
N LEU A 79 13.74 4.21 3.51
CA LEU A 79 14.81 3.40 2.90
C LEU A 79 16.03 3.31 3.81
N ALA A 80 16.48 4.44 4.36
CA ALA A 80 17.62 4.47 5.28
C ALA A 80 17.34 3.60 6.53
N LEU A 81 16.13 3.68 7.10
CA LEU A 81 15.70 2.84 8.22
C LEU A 81 15.69 1.36 7.85
N SER A 82 15.15 1.00 6.68
CA SER A 82 15.13 -0.39 6.22
C SER A 82 16.55 -0.94 6.06
N ILE A 83 17.47 -0.17 5.49
CA ILE A 83 18.88 -0.58 5.33
C ILE A 83 19.55 -0.74 6.70
N GLY A 84 19.34 0.20 7.61
CA GLY A 84 19.89 0.13 8.96
C GLY A 84 19.40 -1.10 9.74
N LEU A 85 18.10 -1.39 9.66
CA LEU A 85 17.49 -2.54 10.32
C LEU A 85 18.04 -3.87 9.76
N VAL A 86 18.15 -3.99 8.43
CA VAL A 86 18.73 -5.18 7.80
C VAL A 86 20.21 -5.30 8.16
N GLY A 87 20.97 -4.21 8.16
CA GLY A 87 22.37 -4.22 8.58
C GLY A 87 22.56 -4.71 10.02
N MET A 88 21.73 -4.25 10.97
CA MET A 88 21.75 -4.73 12.35
C MET A 88 21.33 -6.20 12.47
N ALA A 89 20.37 -6.65 11.65
CA ALA A 89 19.91 -8.03 11.64
C ALA A 89 20.93 -9.01 11.03
N VAL A 90 21.78 -8.56 10.10
CA VAL A 90 22.85 -9.37 9.48
C VAL A 90 24.09 -9.47 10.38
N VAL A 91 24.30 -8.49 11.27
CA VAL A 91 25.44 -8.47 12.21
C VAL A 91 25.18 -9.33 13.46
N LYS A 92 23.94 -9.73 13.72
CA LYS A 92 23.58 -10.71 14.74
C LYS A 92 23.51 -12.12 14.16
#